data_AF-A0AAU5MZJ8-F1
#
_entry.id   AF-A0AAU5MZJ8-F1
#
_cell.length_a   1.000
_cell.length_b   1.000
_cell.length_c   1.000
_cell.angle_alpha   90.00
_cell.angle_beta   90.00
_cell.angle_gamma   90.00
#
_symmetry.space_group_name_H-M   'P 1'
#
loop_
_entity.id
_entity.type
_entity.pdbx_description
1 polymer ?
#
loop_
_entity_poly.entity_id
_entity_poly.type
_entity_poly.pdbx_seq_one_letter_code
_entity_poly.pdbx_strand_id
1 'polypeptide(L)'
;MASARRTAPFRAGAALILLGAALTGCGTVLVYDDGSGSPTSAASPQGDEARGDAVPHYAENHAFQSTADLSEADRVRGEAEVEKVKWGLAALAEGRKSTEAGVLKVLHGLGYPDGTVTTGSFGPHRTSFTVSLGTLCVQGSLDGVVNGLVRAEAHGLYMEGTGCVKPQGGH
;
A
#
# COMPACT_ATOMS: atom_id res chain seq x y z
N MET A 1 37.58 36.89 -6.37
CA MET A 1 36.14 37.14 -6.61
C MET A 1 35.39 36.70 -5.36
N ALA A 2 34.71 37.65 -4.72
CA ALA A 2 34.05 37.51 -3.43
C ALA A 2 32.53 37.30 -3.60
N SER A 3 31.87 37.03 -2.47
CA SER A 3 30.43 37.19 -2.20
C SER A 3 29.56 35.95 -2.43
N ALA A 4 28.65 35.53 -1.55
CA ALA A 4 28.35 35.87 -0.15
C ALA A 4 27.39 34.81 0.43
N ARG A 5 27.35 34.73 1.77
CA ARG A 5 26.52 33.86 2.61
C ARG A 5 25.18 34.53 2.99
N ARG A 6 24.16 33.66 3.22
CA ARG A 6 22.97 33.81 4.11
C ARG A 6 21.95 34.89 3.64
N THR A 7 20.64 34.81 3.89
CA THR A 7 19.91 34.36 5.08
C THR A 7 18.42 34.20 4.72
N ALA A 8 17.70 33.27 5.36
CA ALA A 8 16.24 33.20 5.33
C ALA A 8 15.60 34.25 6.26
N PRO A 9 14.29 34.54 6.10
CA PRO A 9 13.45 34.94 7.22
C PRO A 9 12.28 33.98 7.47
N PHE A 10 12.17 33.58 8.74
CA PHE A 10 10.95 33.13 9.40
C PHE A 10 9.94 34.29 9.47
N ARG A 11 8.64 34.01 9.29
CA ARG A 11 7.57 34.76 9.96
C ARG A 11 6.43 33.84 10.41
N ALA A 12 6.11 33.99 11.69
CA ALA A 12 4.95 33.45 12.38
C ALA A 12 3.68 34.22 11.99
N GLY A 13 2.52 33.55 12.07
CA GLY A 13 1.19 34.15 11.96
C GLY A 13 0.19 33.34 12.80
N ALA A 14 -0.54 34.04 13.66
CA ALA A 14 -1.33 33.51 14.76
C ALA A 14 -2.81 33.22 14.42
N ALA A 15 -3.39 32.34 15.24
CA ALA A 15 -4.79 32.10 15.63
C ALA A 15 -5.94 32.93 15.02
N LEU A 16 -7.06 32.25 14.73
CA LEU A 16 -8.40 32.70 15.14
C LEU A 16 -9.39 31.53 15.19
N ILE A 17 -9.89 31.30 16.40
CA ILE A 17 -11.02 30.42 16.74
C ILE A 17 -12.30 31.19 16.42
N LEU A 18 -13.24 30.57 15.71
CA LEU A 18 -14.63 31.02 15.68
C LEU A 18 -15.56 29.85 16.03
N LEU A 19 -16.07 29.96 17.26
CA LEU A 19 -17.17 29.21 17.84
C LEU A 19 -18.47 29.73 17.22
N GLY A 20 -19.26 28.85 16.60
CA GLY A 20 -20.60 29.16 16.11
C GLY A 20 -21.60 28.15 16.66
N ALA A 21 -22.26 28.50 17.77
CA ALA A 21 -23.38 27.76 18.34
C ALA A 21 -24.63 28.64 18.28
N ALA A 22 -25.63 28.21 17.52
CA ALA A 22 -27.01 28.68 17.46
C ALA A 22 -27.72 27.78 16.41
N LEU A 23 -28.95 27.28 16.52
CA LEU A 23 -30.10 27.57 17.35
C LEU A 23 -31.10 26.40 17.14
N THR A 24 -31.74 25.97 18.24
CA THR A 24 -33.15 25.55 18.35
C THR A 24 -33.83 24.81 17.19
N GLY A 25 -34.21 23.55 17.46
CA GLY A 25 -35.31 22.86 16.77
C GLY A 25 -36.12 22.03 17.76
N CYS A 26 -37.12 22.64 18.40
CA CYS A 26 -38.23 21.91 19.03
C CYS A 26 -39.15 21.41 17.92
N GLY A 27 -39.35 20.10 17.82
CA GLY A 27 -40.34 19.49 16.95
C GLY A 27 -40.96 18.28 17.64
N THR A 28 -41.88 18.52 18.58
CA THR A 28 -42.79 17.49 19.06
C THR A 28 -43.94 17.36 18.07
N VAL A 29 -44.05 16.22 17.39
CA VAL A 29 -45.32 15.82 16.75
C VAL A 29 -45.85 14.62 17.52
N LEU A 30 -47.04 14.82 18.10
CA LEU A 30 -47.82 13.81 18.76
C LEU A 30 -48.40 12.83 17.72
N VAL A 31 -48.06 11.55 17.95
CA VAL A 31 -48.91 10.35 17.93
C VAL A 31 -50.14 10.35 16.98
N TYR A 32 -50.14 9.38 16.06
CA TYR A 32 -51.28 8.48 15.90
C TYR A 32 -50.77 7.04 15.98
N ASP A 33 -51.25 6.33 17.01
CA ASP A 33 -51.18 4.88 17.16
C ASP A 33 -52.38 4.28 16.40
N ASP A 34 -52.14 3.24 15.60
CA ASP A 34 -52.88 1.97 15.67
C ASP A 34 -52.31 1.00 14.60
N GLY A 35 -51.72 -0.11 15.03
CA GLY A 35 -51.38 -1.19 14.10
C GLY A 35 -50.19 -2.07 14.47
N SER A 36 -50.31 -2.82 15.56
CA SER A 36 -49.83 -4.20 15.74
C SER A 36 -48.59 -4.66 14.97
N GLY A 37 -47.47 -4.82 15.69
CA GLY A 37 -46.34 -5.62 15.22
C GLY A 37 -45.07 -5.44 16.07
N SER A 38 -44.94 -6.16 17.18
CA SER A 38 -43.60 -6.44 17.72
C SER A 38 -42.87 -7.40 16.78
N PRO A 39 -41.59 -7.14 16.49
CA PRO A 39 -40.58 -7.99 17.13
C PRO A 39 -39.34 -7.22 17.63
N THR A 40 -38.90 -7.62 18.82
CA THR A 40 -37.52 -7.67 19.36
C THR A 40 -36.44 -6.88 18.62
N SER A 41 -35.95 -5.82 19.29
CA SER A 41 -34.65 -5.21 19.02
C SER A 41 -33.53 -6.24 19.24
N ALA A 42 -32.97 -6.78 18.17
CA ALA A 42 -31.66 -7.40 18.21
C ALA A 42 -30.60 -6.29 18.22
N ALA A 43 -29.86 -6.19 19.32
CA ALA A 43 -28.73 -5.28 19.44
C ALA A 43 -27.64 -5.67 18.42
N SER A 44 -27.26 -4.74 17.54
CA SER A 44 -26.05 -4.89 16.73
C SER A 44 -24.82 -4.83 17.65
N PRO A 45 -23.87 -5.78 17.56
CA PRO A 45 -22.62 -5.65 18.29
C PRO A 45 -21.82 -4.50 17.68
N GLN A 46 -21.58 -3.47 18.49
CA GLN A 46 -20.62 -2.42 18.20
C GLN A 46 -19.22 -3.05 18.33
N GLY A 47 -18.59 -3.33 17.19
CA GLY A 47 -17.21 -3.79 17.10
C GLY A 47 -16.37 -2.80 16.31
N ASP A 48 -15.44 -2.18 17.03
CA ASP A 48 -14.18 -1.60 16.58
C ASP A 48 -14.22 -0.29 15.76
N GLU A 49 -14.09 0.80 16.51
CA GLU A 49 -13.29 2.00 16.24
C GLU A 49 -12.90 2.24 14.77
N ALA A 50 -13.69 3.09 14.13
CA ALA A 50 -13.49 3.60 12.77
C ALA A 50 -12.12 4.28 12.58
N ARG A 51 -11.13 3.49 12.18
CA ARG A 51 -9.96 3.98 11.43
C ARG A 51 -10.40 4.23 9.99
N GLY A 52 -11.06 5.37 9.75
CA GLY A 52 -11.42 5.90 8.42
C GLY A 52 -12.18 4.92 7.53
N ASP A 53 -13.50 5.10 7.43
CA ASP A 53 -14.45 4.42 6.52
C ASP A 53 -13.76 3.67 5.37
N ALA A 54 -13.47 2.38 5.60
CA ALA A 54 -12.96 1.53 4.53
C ALA A 54 -14.08 1.45 3.48
N VAL A 55 -13.76 1.77 2.23
CA VAL A 55 -14.74 1.70 1.13
C VAL A 55 -15.44 0.34 1.21
N PRO A 56 -16.78 0.30 1.33
CA PRO A 56 -17.51 -0.95 1.41
C PRO A 56 -17.12 -1.85 0.23
N HIS A 57 -16.92 -3.13 0.51
CA HIS A 57 -16.59 -4.15 -0.50
C HIS A 57 -15.23 -4.01 -1.21
N TYR A 58 -14.22 -3.38 -0.58
CA TYR A 58 -12.90 -3.25 -1.20
C TYR A 58 -12.29 -4.60 -1.59
N ALA A 59 -12.38 -5.61 -0.73
CA ALA A 59 -11.81 -6.93 -0.98
C ALA A 59 -12.48 -7.62 -2.17
N GLU A 60 -13.82 -7.54 -2.25
CA GLU A 60 -14.63 -8.07 -3.33
C GLU A 60 -14.32 -7.36 -4.64
N ASN A 61 -14.23 -6.02 -4.62
CA ASN A 61 -13.87 -5.22 -5.78
C ASN A 61 -12.44 -5.47 -6.27
N HIS A 62 -11.56 -6.01 -5.42
CA HIS A 62 -10.17 -6.33 -5.74
C HIS A 62 -9.89 -7.84 -5.75
N ALA A 63 -10.92 -8.68 -5.82
CA ALA A 63 -10.78 -10.13 -5.82
C ALA A 63 -9.94 -10.63 -7.01
N PHE A 64 -9.94 -9.91 -8.14
CA PHE A 64 -9.07 -10.16 -9.30
C PHE A 64 -7.56 -10.05 -8.98
N GLN A 65 -7.18 -9.46 -7.84
CA GLN A 65 -5.80 -9.39 -7.38
C GLN A 65 -5.44 -10.55 -6.43
N SER A 66 -6.31 -11.54 -6.26
CA SER A 66 -6.05 -12.69 -5.41
C SER A 66 -4.92 -13.55 -5.96
N THR A 67 -4.10 -14.07 -5.04
CA THR A 67 -2.97 -14.95 -5.33
C THR A 67 -3.28 -16.36 -4.87
N ALA A 68 -2.73 -17.36 -5.58
CA ALA A 68 -2.73 -18.72 -5.09
C ALA A 68 -1.97 -18.82 -3.75
N ASP A 69 -2.42 -19.74 -2.89
CA ASP A 69 -1.72 -20.06 -1.65
C ASP A 69 -0.36 -20.71 -1.94
N LEU A 70 0.65 -20.33 -1.16
CA LEU A 70 1.95 -20.98 -1.20
C LEU A 70 1.94 -22.27 -0.40
N SER A 71 2.65 -23.29 -0.90
CA SER A 71 3.04 -24.42 -0.06
C SER A 71 3.92 -23.93 1.10
N GLU A 72 3.98 -24.68 2.20
CA GLU A 72 4.84 -24.32 3.34
C GLU A 72 6.32 -24.19 2.94
N ALA A 73 6.79 -25.09 2.07
CA ALA A 73 8.15 -25.03 1.53
C ALA A 73 8.38 -23.76 0.69
N ASP A 74 7.41 -23.36 -0.13
CA ASP A 74 7.50 -22.14 -0.93
C ASP A 74 7.41 -20.87 -0.09
N ARG A 75 6.64 -20.89 1.00
CA ARG A 75 6.56 -19.77 1.95
C ARG A 75 7.90 -19.52 2.61
N VAL A 76 8.54 -20.56 3.16
CA VAL A 76 9.87 -20.46 3.77
C VAL A 76 10.92 -20.01 2.76
N ARG A 77 10.86 -20.56 1.53
CA ARG A 77 11.73 -20.10 0.43
C ARG A 77 11.49 -18.62 0.09
N GLY A 78 10.22 -18.21 0.03
CA GLY A 78 9.81 -16.84 -0.26
C GLY A 78 10.37 -15.84 0.75
N GLU A 79 10.30 -16.17 2.04
CA GLU A 79 10.89 -15.35 3.10
C GLU A 79 12.41 -15.17 2.92
N ALA A 80 13.12 -16.26 2.62
CA ALA A 80 14.56 -16.20 2.36
C ALA A 80 14.90 -15.35 1.11
N GLU A 81 14.14 -15.47 0.03
CA GLU A 81 14.33 -14.68 -1.18
C GLU A 81 14.00 -13.19 -0.95
N VAL A 82 12.96 -12.89 -0.16
CA VAL A 82 12.62 -11.51 0.25
C VAL A 82 13.79 -10.87 1.00
N GLU A 83 14.38 -11.57 1.97
CA GLU A 83 15.52 -11.05 2.74
C GLU A 83 16.77 -10.88 1.86
N LYS A 84 17.05 -11.84 0.97
CA LYS A 84 18.14 -11.73 -0.02
C LYS A 84 17.97 -10.50 -0.92
N VAL A 85 16.77 -10.26 -1.43
CA VAL A 85 16.46 -9.11 -2.29
C VAL A 85 16.59 -7.79 -1.53
N LYS A 86 16.02 -7.70 -0.32
CA LYS A 86 16.13 -6.51 0.53
C LYS A 86 17.59 -6.17 0.80
N TRP A 87 18.40 -7.17 1.17
CA TRP A 87 19.82 -6.97 1.44
C TRP A 87 20.57 -6.50 0.20
N GLY A 88 20.37 -7.16 -0.96
CA GLY A 88 21.07 -6.80 -2.19
C GLY A 88 20.71 -5.41 -2.71
N LEU A 89 19.47 -4.97 -2.52
CA LEU A 89 18.99 -3.66 -2.98
C LEU A 89 19.24 -2.52 -1.96
N ALA A 90 19.66 -2.82 -0.73
CA ALA A 90 19.80 -1.82 0.34
C ALA A 90 20.68 -0.64 -0.05
N ALA A 91 21.88 -0.89 -0.58
CA ALA A 91 22.81 0.18 -0.98
C ALA A 91 22.25 1.05 -2.13
N LEU A 92 21.50 0.44 -3.07
CA LEU A 92 20.87 1.18 -4.15
C LEU A 92 19.77 2.12 -3.62
N ALA A 93 19.01 1.63 -2.65
CA ALA A 93 17.92 2.36 -2.02
C ALA A 93 18.45 3.51 -1.14
N GLU A 94 19.45 3.27 -0.29
CA GLU A 94 20.13 4.29 0.52
C GLU A 94 20.74 5.40 -0.34
N GLY A 95 21.30 5.04 -1.50
CA GLY A 95 21.86 5.98 -2.45
C GLY A 95 20.83 6.87 -3.15
N ARG A 96 19.52 6.60 -3.01
CA ARG A 96 18.41 7.27 -3.70
C ARG A 96 18.57 7.29 -5.22
N LYS A 97 19.11 6.19 -5.76
CA LYS A 97 19.36 5.99 -7.20
C LYS A 97 18.54 4.84 -7.76
N SER A 98 17.33 4.62 -7.23
CA SER A 98 16.44 3.57 -7.74
C SER A 98 15.99 3.94 -9.16
N THR A 99 16.66 3.35 -10.13
CA THR A 99 16.23 3.32 -11.53
C THR A 99 15.96 1.87 -11.90
N GLU A 100 15.06 1.63 -12.85
CA GLU A 100 14.75 0.28 -13.34
C GLU A 100 16.01 -0.49 -13.75
N ALA A 101 16.88 0.13 -14.54
CA ALA A 101 18.14 -0.47 -14.97
C ALA A 101 19.10 -0.78 -13.80
N GLY A 102 19.10 0.06 -12.75
CA GLY A 102 19.89 -0.18 -11.54
C GLY A 102 19.38 -1.36 -10.74
N VAL A 103 18.07 -1.43 -10.52
CA VAL A 103 17.40 -2.53 -9.81
C VAL A 103 17.61 -3.84 -10.56
N LEU A 104 17.36 -3.84 -11.88
CA LEU A 104 17.54 -5.01 -12.73
C LEU A 104 18.98 -5.56 -12.65
N LYS A 105 19.98 -4.67 -12.76
CA LYS A 105 21.40 -5.05 -12.65
C LYS A 105 21.73 -5.70 -11.30
N VAL A 106 21.24 -5.14 -10.19
CA VAL A 106 21.47 -5.71 -8.86
C VAL A 106 20.82 -7.08 -8.75
N LEU A 107 19.57 -7.23 -9.18
CA LEU A 107 18.85 -8.50 -9.13
C LEU A 107 19.55 -9.59 -9.97
N HIS A 108 20.05 -9.26 -11.16
CA HIS A 108 20.90 -10.20 -11.92
C HIS A 108 22.20 -10.53 -11.20
N GLY A 109 22.83 -9.56 -10.53
CA GLY A 109 24.01 -9.79 -9.69
C GLY A 109 23.75 -10.73 -8.50
N LEU A 110 22.50 -10.82 -8.03
CA LEU A 110 22.06 -11.78 -7.02
C LEU A 110 21.76 -13.19 -7.59
N GLY A 111 21.88 -13.36 -8.90
CA GLY A 111 21.71 -14.64 -9.59
C GLY A 111 20.32 -14.89 -10.17
N TYR A 112 19.43 -13.90 -10.20
CA TYR A 112 18.14 -14.04 -10.89
C TYR A 112 18.37 -13.94 -12.41
N PRO A 113 17.97 -14.93 -13.21
CA PRO A 113 18.27 -14.94 -14.65
C PRO A 113 17.40 -13.97 -15.43
N ASP A 114 17.82 -13.67 -16.66
CA ASP A 114 17.03 -12.91 -17.63
C ASP A 114 15.64 -13.53 -17.83
N GLY A 115 14.63 -12.68 -18.01
CA GLY A 115 13.24 -13.10 -18.17
C GLY A 115 12.52 -13.51 -16.88
N THR A 116 13.21 -13.59 -15.74
CA THR A 116 12.56 -13.80 -14.43
C THR A 116 12.31 -12.51 -13.66
N VAL A 117 12.99 -11.43 -14.05
CA VAL A 117 12.90 -10.12 -13.40
C VAL A 117 12.16 -9.14 -14.29
N THR A 118 11.16 -8.47 -13.74
CA THR A 118 10.51 -7.32 -14.35
C THR A 118 10.68 -6.12 -13.43
N THR A 119 10.97 -4.95 -13.99
CA THR A 119 11.02 -3.69 -13.26
C THR A 119 9.98 -2.73 -13.81
N GLY A 120 9.62 -1.73 -13.00
CA GLY A 120 8.76 -0.63 -13.45
C GLY A 120 9.02 0.64 -12.65
N SER A 121 8.59 1.77 -13.18
CA SER A 121 8.65 3.06 -12.49
C SER A 121 7.24 3.53 -12.16
N PHE A 122 7.07 4.06 -10.94
CA PHE A 122 5.85 4.72 -10.50
C PHE A 122 6.17 6.14 -10.07
N GLY A 123 5.98 7.09 -10.99
CA GLY A 123 6.42 8.47 -10.79
C GLY A 123 7.94 8.62 -10.70
N PRO A 124 8.45 9.78 -10.25
CA PRO A 124 9.87 10.11 -10.33
C PRO A 124 10.76 9.46 -9.26
N HIS A 125 10.17 8.81 -8.24
CA HIS A 125 10.89 8.41 -7.03
C HIS A 125 10.66 6.96 -6.61
N ARG A 126 9.81 6.20 -7.29
CA ARG A 126 9.53 4.82 -6.93
C ARG A 126 9.81 3.89 -8.08
N THR A 127 10.61 2.87 -7.83
CA THR A 127 10.88 1.78 -8.77
C THR A 127 10.34 0.50 -8.18
N SER A 128 9.47 -0.20 -8.90
CA SER A 128 8.99 -1.52 -8.56
C SER A 128 9.83 -2.61 -9.22
N PHE A 129 9.77 -3.80 -8.65
CA PHE A 129 10.31 -5.01 -9.25
C PHE A 129 9.42 -6.21 -8.93
N THR A 130 9.52 -7.21 -9.78
CA THR A 130 8.94 -8.54 -9.60
C THR A 130 9.98 -9.57 -10.01
N VAL A 131 10.18 -10.60 -9.19
CA VAL A 131 11.02 -11.77 -9.47
C VAL A 131 10.12 -13.01 -9.52
N SER A 132 10.17 -13.74 -10.62
CA SER A 132 9.39 -14.96 -10.86
C SER A 132 10.22 -16.21 -10.61
N LEU A 133 9.81 -17.04 -9.65
CA LEU A 133 10.55 -18.24 -9.20
C LEU A 133 9.67 -19.50 -9.26
N GLY A 134 9.03 -19.72 -10.41
CA GLY A 134 8.05 -20.78 -10.60
C GLY A 134 6.68 -20.37 -10.05
N THR A 135 6.17 -21.07 -9.05
CA THR A 135 4.90 -20.74 -8.35
C THR A 135 5.03 -19.59 -7.35
N LEU A 136 6.27 -19.23 -7.01
CA LEU A 136 6.62 -18.18 -6.05
C LEU A 136 6.97 -16.89 -6.78
N CYS A 137 6.43 -15.78 -6.30
CA CYS A 137 6.70 -14.44 -6.76
C CYS A 137 7.29 -13.62 -5.62
N VAL A 138 8.34 -12.84 -5.88
CA VAL A 138 8.83 -11.80 -4.96
C VAL A 138 8.58 -10.46 -5.61
N GLN A 139 7.67 -9.68 -5.03
CA GLN A 139 7.29 -8.36 -5.54
C GLN A 139 7.69 -7.28 -4.55
N GLY A 140 8.14 -6.13 -5.05
CA GLY A 140 8.60 -5.07 -4.18
C GLY A 140 8.76 -3.72 -4.85
N SER A 141 9.21 -2.75 -4.07
CA SER A 141 9.54 -1.41 -4.53
C SER A 141 10.62 -0.75 -3.67
N LEU A 142 11.35 0.17 -4.29
CA LEU A 142 12.30 1.06 -3.64
C LEU A 142 11.71 2.46 -3.64
N ASP A 143 11.78 3.14 -2.48
CA ASP A 143 11.42 4.55 -2.35
C ASP A 143 12.68 5.43 -2.34
N GLY A 144 12.82 6.28 -3.34
CA GLY A 144 13.97 7.13 -3.59
C GLY A 144 13.95 8.48 -2.86
N VAL A 145 12.91 8.82 -2.09
CA VAL A 145 12.81 10.12 -1.41
C VAL A 145 13.09 10.07 0.09
N VAL A 146 12.58 9.06 0.81
CA VAL A 146 12.72 8.99 2.28
C VAL A 146 13.23 7.62 2.72
N ASN A 147 14.36 7.63 3.44
CA ASN A 147 15.00 6.47 4.09
C ASN A 147 15.42 5.29 3.20
N GLY A 148 15.35 5.42 1.87
CA GLY A 148 15.89 4.41 0.96
C GLY A 148 15.38 3.01 1.27
N LEU A 149 14.07 2.85 1.42
CA LEU A 149 13.51 1.62 1.98
C LEU A 149 13.26 0.53 0.93
N VAL A 150 13.81 -0.64 1.25
CA VAL A 150 13.50 -2.02 0.85
C VAL A 150 12.07 -2.52 1.09
N ARG A 151 11.05 -2.30 0.24
CA ARG A 151 9.77 -3.04 0.39
C ARG A 151 9.76 -4.27 -0.50
N ALA A 152 9.54 -5.44 0.07
CA ALA A 152 9.43 -6.70 -0.66
C ALA A 152 8.56 -7.69 0.10
N GLU A 153 7.77 -8.46 -0.64
CA GLU A 153 6.92 -9.53 -0.13
C GLU A 153 6.91 -10.73 -1.09
N ALA A 154 6.61 -11.91 -0.54
CA ALA A 154 6.47 -13.14 -1.30
C ALA A 154 5.00 -13.54 -1.38
N HIS A 155 4.56 -13.97 -2.55
CA HIS A 155 3.20 -14.45 -2.78
C HIS A 155 3.17 -15.52 -3.90
N GLY A 156 2.05 -16.23 -4.02
CA GLY A 156 1.83 -17.16 -5.14
C GLY A 156 1.43 -16.46 -6.44
N LEU A 157 1.25 -17.21 -7.51
CA LEU A 157 0.77 -16.67 -8.79
C LEU A 157 -0.59 -15.99 -8.64
N TYR A 158 -0.80 -14.88 -9.35
CA TYR A 158 -2.12 -14.26 -9.47
C TYR A 158 -3.09 -15.21 -10.19
N MET A 159 -4.28 -15.37 -9.63
CA MET A 159 -5.27 -16.34 -10.12
C MET A 159 -5.88 -15.97 -11.48
N GLU A 160 -5.77 -14.71 -11.89
CA GLU A 160 -6.21 -14.20 -13.20
C GLU A 160 -5.27 -14.61 -14.36
N GLY A 161 -4.24 -15.42 -14.11
CA GLY A 161 -3.38 -15.97 -15.17
C GLY A 161 -2.26 -15.05 -15.64
N THR A 162 -2.03 -13.91 -14.96
CA THR A 162 -0.92 -12.99 -15.23
C THR A 162 0.42 -13.44 -14.61
N GLY A 163 0.45 -14.61 -13.97
CA GLY A 163 1.63 -15.15 -13.30
C GLY A 163 2.01 -14.30 -12.10
N CYS A 164 3.24 -13.79 -12.06
CA CYS A 164 3.71 -12.88 -11.00
C CYS A 164 3.41 -11.41 -11.26
N VAL A 165 2.90 -11.05 -12.45
CA VAL A 165 2.59 -9.66 -12.77
C VAL A 165 1.22 -9.32 -12.20
N LYS A 166 1.16 -8.27 -11.37
CA LYS A 166 -0.10 -7.83 -10.78
C LYS A 166 -1.11 -7.41 -11.87
N PRO A 167 -2.30 -8.04 -11.94
CA PRO A 167 -3.32 -7.68 -12.91
C PRO A 167 -3.79 -6.24 -12.68
N GLN A 168 -4.06 -5.53 -13.77
CA GLN A 168 -4.58 -4.16 -13.77
C GLN A 168 -6.05 -4.20 -14.13
N GLY A 169 -6.93 -3.52 -13.38
CA GLY A 169 -8.37 -3.49 -13.68
C GLY A 169 -9.27 -3.57 -12.45
N GLY A 170 -10.45 -4.17 -12.65
CA GLY A 170 -11.61 -4.22 -11.74
C GLY A 170 -12.87 -3.91 -12.57
N HIS A 171 -13.76 -4.89 -12.73
CA HIS A 171 -14.96 -4.77 -13.59
C HIS A 171 -16.08 -3.97 -12.92
#